data_AF-A0A943EPH6-F1
#
_entry.id   AF-A0A943EPH6-F1
#
_cell.length_a   1.000
_cell.length_b   1.000
_cell.length_c   1.000
_cell.angle_alpha   90.00
_cell.angle_beta   90.00
_cell.angle_gamma   90.00
#
_symmetry.space_group_name_H-M   'P 1'
#
loop_
_entity.id
_entity.type
_entity.pdbx_description
1 polymer ?
#
loop_
_entity_poly.entity_id
_entity_poly.type
_entity_poly.pdbx_seq_one_letter_code
_entity_poly.pdbx_strand_id
1 'polypeptide(L)'
;MLLKKINLKSFKTKVIIFLVALQIISLILIIRLYSFSDVGKPYPMGRELLEYAFIGDRYDVKILDSEGNDITTEFLEENKKYYIADDWDKIMDNFVKESGNLMTDDKYDKSISK
;
A
#
# COMPACT_ATOMS: atom_id res chain seq x y z
N MET A 1 45.60 -30.19 -15.62
CA MET A 1 44.57 -29.23 -15.18
C MET A 1 44.69 -27.98 -16.06
N LEU A 2 43.82 -27.81 -17.05
CA LEU A 2 43.85 -26.67 -17.97
C LEU A 2 43.22 -25.45 -17.29
N LEU A 3 44.06 -24.55 -16.75
CA LEU A 3 43.61 -23.25 -16.26
C LEU A 3 43.15 -22.42 -17.46
N LYS A 4 41.83 -22.27 -17.58
CA LYS A 4 41.16 -21.48 -18.62
C LYS A 4 41.61 -20.03 -18.47
N LYS A 5 42.37 -19.51 -19.44
CA LYS A 5 42.82 -18.10 -19.47
C LYS A 5 41.59 -17.19 -19.44
N ILE A 6 41.36 -16.51 -18.33
CA ILE A 6 40.29 -15.53 -18.19
C ILE A 6 40.68 -14.32 -19.03
N ASN A 7 39.87 -14.00 -20.04
CA ASN A 7 40.05 -12.80 -20.82
C ASN A 7 39.69 -11.58 -19.95
N LEU A 8 40.71 -10.92 -19.40
CA LEU A 8 40.58 -9.84 -18.41
C LEU A 8 39.75 -8.66 -18.93
N LYS A 9 39.79 -8.39 -20.24
CA LYS A 9 39.00 -7.33 -20.88
C LYS A 9 37.51 -7.68 -20.88
N SER A 10 37.18 -8.90 -21.28
CA SER A 10 35.80 -9.42 -21.21
C SER A 10 35.26 -9.51 -19.77
N PHE A 11 36.12 -9.87 -18.81
CA PHE A 11 35.75 -9.92 -17.40
C PHE A 11 35.42 -8.53 -16.84
N LYS A 12 36.27 -7.52 -17.10
CA LYS A 12 36.01 -6.13 -16.69
C LYS A 12 34.70 -5.59 -17.29
N THR A 13 34.44 -5.86 -18.57
CA THR A 13 33.18 -5.44 -19.22
C THR A 13 31.95 -6.07 -18.55
N LYS A 14 32.00 -7.37 -18.22
CA LYS A 14 30.91 -8.06 -17.51
C LYS A 14 30.66 -7.49 -16.11
N VAL A 15 31.72 -7.18 -15.37
CA VAL A 15 31.63 -6.56 -14.05
C VAL A 15 31.00 -5.17 -14.13
N ILE A 16 31.39 -4.36 -15.13
CA ILE A 16 30.79 -3.03 -15.34
C ILE A 16 29.30 -3.14 -15.66
N ILE A 17 28.90 -4.05 -16.54
CA ILE A 17 27.49 -4.28 -16.88
C ILE A 17 26.70 -4.71 -15.64
N PHE A 18 27.25 -5.61 -14.83
CA PHE A 18 26.62 -6.06 -13.58
C PHE A 18 26.41 -4.90 -12.59
N LEU A 19 27.42 -4.03 -12.41
CA LEU A 19 27.33 -2.87 -11.53
C LEU A 19 26.25 -1.88 -12.00
N VAL A 20 26.16 -1.62 -13.31
CA VAL A 20 25.12 -0.75 -13.88
C VAL A 20 23.73 -1.35 -13.67
N ALA A 21 23.57 -2.66 -13.91
CA ALA A 21 22.30 -3.34 -13.68
C ALA A 21 21.87 -3.28 -12.20
N LEU A 22 22.82 -3.45 -11.28
CA LEU A 22 22.57 -3.35 -9.84
C LEU A 22 22.08 -1.94 -9.44
N GLN A 23 22.66 -0.89 -10.02
CA GLN A 23 22.22 0.48 -9.76
C GLN A 23 20.82 0.76 -10.30
N ILE A 24 20.46 0.23 -11.48
CA ILE A 24 19.11 0.36 -12.03
C ILE A 24 18.09 -0.35 -11.13
N ILE A 25 18.39 -1.57 -10.68
CA ILE A 25 17.52 -2.34 -9.78
C ILE A 25 17.35 -1.60 -8.44
N SER A 26 18.43 -1.08 -7.88
CA SER A 26 18.41 -0.23 -6.67
C SER A 26 17.51 0.98 -6.84
N LEU A 27 17.60 1.69 -7.95
CA LEU A 27 16.77 2.88 -8.22
C LEU A 27 15.29 2.53 -8.31
N ILE A 28 14.94 1.41 -8.98
CA ILE A 28 13.57 0.92 -9.08
C ILE A 28 13.00 0.56 -7.69
N LEU A 29 13.81 -0.07 -6.84
CA LEU A 29 13.44 -0.39 -5.46
C LEU A 29 13.16 0.86 -4.63
N ILE A 30 14.01 1.89 -4.74
CA ILE A 30 13.84 3.16 -4.03
C ILE A 30 12.55 3.86 -4.47
N ILE A 31 12.26 3.90 -5.78
CA ILE A 31 11.02 4.49 -6.31
C ILE A 31 9.80 3.75 -5.76
N ARG A 32 9.81 2.41 -5.77
CA ARG A 32 8.71 1.62 -5.19
C ARG A 32 8.53 1.88 -3.71
N LEU A 33 9.62 1.93 -2.93
CA LEU A 33 9.58 2.25 -1.49
C LEU A 33 9.02 3.65 -1.24
N TYR A 34 9.36 4.63 -2.06
CA TYR A 34 8.83 5.98 -1.95
C TYR A 34 7.32 6.03 -2.27
N SER A 35 6.88 5.36 -3.33
CA SER A 35 5.44 5.21 -3.66
C SER A 35 4.66 4.45 -2.58
N PHE A 36 5.32 3.54 -1.85
CA PHE A 36 4.71 2.82 -0.73
C PHE A 36 4.74 3.61 0.58
N SER A 37 5.61 4.61 0.70
CA SER A 37 5.68 5.42 1.91
C SER A 37 4.46 6.35 1.97
N ASP A 38 3.74 6.33 3.08
CA ASP A 38 2.61 7.25 3.31
C ASP A 38 3.04 8.70 3.56
N VAL A 39 4.30 9.02 3.30
CA VAL A 39 4.88 10.36 3.45
C VAL A 39 4.27 11.28 2.38
N GLY A 40 3.21 11.98 2.77
CA GLY A 40 2.50 12.95 1.92
C GLY A 40 1.06 12.55 1.57
N LYS A 41 0.58 11.38 1.99
CA LYS A 41 -0.82 11.01 1.80
C LYS A 41 -1.69 11.70 2.86
N PRO A 42 -2.77 12.41 2.48
CA PRO A 42 -3.71 12.95 3.44
C PRO A 42 -4.43 11.79 4.18
N TYR A 43 -4.68 11.98 5.48
CA TYR A 43 -5.41 11.03 6.35
C TYR A 43 -4.78 9.62 6.46
N PRO A 44 -3.52 9.50 6.91
CA PRO A 44 -2.80 8.22 6.93
C PRO A 44 -3.55 7.13 7.69
N MET A 45 -4.16 7.46 8.83
CA MET A 45 -4.89 6.49 9.65
C MET A 45 -6.25 6.08 9.05
N GLY A 46 -7.01 7.03 8.48
CA GLY A 46 -8.30 6.71 7.85
C GLY A 46 -8.13 5.89 6.57
N ARG A 47 -7.10 6.19 5.80
CA ARG A 47 -6.72 5.41 4.62
C ARG A 47 -6.29 3.99 5.01
N GLU A 48 -5.43 3.84 6.01
CA GLU A 48 -4.96 2.52 6.46
C GLU A 48 -6.13 1.63 6.91
N LEU A 49 -7.09 2.20 7.66
CA LEU A 49 -8.28 1.48 8.11
C LEU A 49 -9.21 1.08 6.95
N LEU A 50 -9.40 1.95 5.97
CA LEU A 50 -10.16 1.62 4.76
C LEU A 50 -9.45 0.57 3.91
N GLU A 51 -8.12 0.67 3.76
CA GLU A 51 -7.29 -0.35 3.11
C GLU A 51 -7.49 -1.72 3.75
N TYR A 52 -7.52 -1.80 5.09
CA TYR A 52 -7.84 -3.05 5.78
C TYR A 52 -9.24 -3.59 5.46
N ALA A 53 -10.25 -2.71 5.35
CA ALA A 53 -11.60 -3.11 4.98
C ALA A 53 -11.67 -3.73 3.57
N PHE A 54 -10.87 -3.22 2.60
CA PHE A 54 -10.81 -3.78 1.23
C PHE A 54 -10.03 -5.10 1.12
N ILE A 55 -9.07 -5.36 2.01
CA ILE A 55 -8.21 -6.57 1.96
C ILE A 55 -8.94 -7.85 2.42
N GLY A 56 -10.22 -7.74 2.82
CA GLY A 56 -11.20 -8.81 2.63
C GLY A 56 -11.10 -10.03 3.54
N ASP A 57 -10.33 -10.00 4.63
CA ASP A 57 -10.27 -11.11 5.59
C ASP A 57 -10.06 -10.67 7.06
N ARG A 58 -10.30 -9.39 7.34
CA ARG A 58 -10.29 -8.84 8.71
C ARG A 58 -11.47 -7.88 8.86
N TYR A 59 -12.63 -8.42 9.24
CA TYR A 59 -13.83 -7.65 9.62
C TYR A 59 -13.66 -6.94 10.97
N ASP A 60 -12.47 -6.41 11.23
CA ASP A 60 -12.17 -5.64 12.43
C ASP A 60 -12.52 -4.16 12.22
N VAL A 61 -13.03 -3.78 11.02
CA VAL A 61 -13.45 -2.43 10.66
C VAL A 61 -14.85 -2.45 10.05
N LYS A 62 -15.77 -1.68 10.65
CA LYS A 62 -17.11 -1.40 10.15
C LYS A 62 -17.22 0.05 9.71
N ILE A 63 -17.84 0.26 8.56
CA ILE A 63 -18.15 1.57 8.00
C ILE A 63 -19.61 1.86 8.35
N LEU A 64 -19.83 2.93 9.11
CA LEU A 64 -21.16 3.30 9.56
C LEU A 64 -21.65 4.55 8.83
N ASP A 65 -22.89 4.55 8.37
CA ASP A 65 -23.50 5.78 7.86
C ASP A 65 -23.70 6.83 8.97
N SER A 66 -24.17 8.02 8.58
CA SER A 66 -24.47 9.09 9.53
C SER A 66 -25.56 8.76 10.57
N GLU A 67 -26.37 7.72 10.34
CA GLU A 67 -27.42 7.24 11.24
C GLU A 67 -26.93 6.09 12.14
N GLY A 68 -25.72 5.58 11.91
CA GLY A 68 -25.10 4.48 12.65
C GLY A 68 -25.38 3.09 12.07
N ASN A 69 -25.93 2.99 10.86
CA ASN A 69 -26.16 1.72 10.18
C ASN A 69 -24.87 1.20 9.54
N ASP A 70 -24.66 -0.12 9.57
CA ASP A 70 -23.50 -0.78 8.95
C ASP A 70 -23.67 -0.83 7.43
N ILE A 71 -22.86 -0.04 6.73
CA ILE A 71 -22.84 0.05 5.26
C ILE A 71 -21.56 -0.57 4.66
N THR A 72 -20.80 -1.35 5.45
CA THR A 72 -19.47 -1.84 5.05
C THR A 72 -19.50 -2.58 3.72
N THR A 73 -20.44 -3.49 3.51
CA THR A 73 -20.52 -4.27 2.27
C THR A 73 -20.87 -3.40 1.07
N GLU A 74 -21.89 -2.56 1.19
CA GLU A 74 -22.35 -1.67 0.12
C GLU A 74 -21.23 -0.70 -0.28
N PHE A 75 -20.61 -0.05 0.70
CA PHE A 75 -19.49 0.87 0.48
C PHE A 75 -18.33 0.19 -0.25
N LEU A 76 -17.92 -1.01 0.20
CA LEU A 76 -16.81 -1.73 -0.41
C LEU A 76 -17.13 -2.18 -1.84
N GLU A 77 -18.37 -2.61 -2.12
CA GLU A 77 -18.79 -3.01 -3.46
C GLU A 77 -18.81 -1.83 -4.43
N GLU A 78 -19.37 -0.69 -4.02
CA GLU A 78 -19.45 0.52 -4.84
C GLU A 78 -18.07 1.13 -5.15
N ASN A 79 -17.15 1.03 -4.18
CA ASN A 79 -15.82 1.61 -4.27
C ASN A 79 -14.75 0.64 -4.77
N LYS A 80 -15.08 -0.64 -4.99
CA LYS A 80 -14.15 -1.67 -5.48
C LYS A 80 -13.41 -1.29 -6.77
N LYS A 81 -14.10 -0.60 -7.68
CA LYS A 81 -13.51 -0.14 -8.96
C LYS A 81 -12.42 0.91 -8.75
N TYR A 82 -12.59 1.79 -7.76
CA TYR A 82 -11.61 2.82 -7.41
C TYR A 82 -10.43 2.21 -6.67
N TYR A 83 -10.70 1.21 -5.82
CA TYR A 83 -9.65 0.44 -5.14
C TYR A 83 -8.73 -0.29 -6.15
N ILE A 84 -9.30 -0.96 -7.15
CA ILE A 84 -8.52 -1.63 -8.21
C ILE A 84 -7.70 -0.60 -9.03
N ALA A 85 -8.20 0.62 -9.18
CA ALA A 85 -7.54 1.71 -9.88
C ALA A 85 -6.53 2.50 -9.02
N ASP A 86 -6.37 2.14 -7.74
CA ASP A 86 -5.57 2.88 -6.74
C ASP A 86 -5.99 4.35 -6.56
N ASP A 87 -7.27 4.66 -6.79
CA ASP A 87 -7.86 6.00 -6.69
C ASP A 87 -8.40 6.28 -5.28
N TRP A 88 -7.48 6.52 -4.35
CA TRP A 88 -7.78 6.72 -2.93
C TRP A 88 -8.46 8.05 -2.62
N ASP A 89 -8.19 9.08 -3.41
CA ASP A 89 -8.85 10.38 -3.24
C ASP A 89 -10.35 10.21 -3.45
N LYS A 90 -10.76 9.44 -4.47
CA LYS A 90 -12.17 9.16 -4.73
C LYS A 90 -12.83 8.32 -3.65
N ILE A 91 -12.13 7.31 -3.12
CA ILE A 91 -12.61 6.48 -2.02
C ILE A 91 -12.83 7.34 -0.76
N MET A 92 -11.89 8.24 -0.46
CA MET A 92 -11.98 9.12 0.71
C MET A 92 -13.14 10.13 0.58
N ASP A 93 -13.33 10.70 -0.60
CA ASP A 93 -14.47 11.58 -0.89
C ASP A 93 -15.81 10.87 -0.67
N ASN A 94 -15.94 9.64 -1.17
CA ASN A 94 -17.15 8.85 -0.98
C ASN A 94 -17.34 8.47 0.50
N PHE A 95 -16.25 8.10 1.19
CA PHE A 95 -16.29 7.78 2.61
C PHE A 95 -16.80 8.96 3.46
N VAL A 96 -16.28 10.17 3.23
CA VAL A 96 -16.74 11.39 3.95
C VAL A 96 -18.19 11.72 3.64
N LYS A 97 -18.64 11.43 2.41
CA LYS A 97 -20.00 11.74 1.96
C LYS A 97 -21.06 10.77 2.51
N GLU A 98 -20.74 9.49 2.57
CA GLU A 98 -21.70 8.42 2.89
C GLU A 98 -21.65 8.00 4.37
N SER A 99 -20.48 8.15 5.01
CA SER A 99 -20.22 7.60 6.34
C SER A 99 -19.61 8.63 7.27
N GLY A 100 -18.38 9.04 6.98
CA GLY A 100 -17.53 9.82 7.88
C GLY A 100 -17.12 9.09 9.16
N ASN A 101 -17.56 7.84 9.38
CA ASN A 101 -17.43 7.11 10.64
C ASN A 101 -16.92 5.68 10.43
N LEU A 102 -15.82 5.34 11.10
CA LEU A 102 -15.29 3.98 11.17
C LEU A 102 -15.42 3.47 12.61
N MET A 103 -15.96 2.27 12.77
CA MET A 103 -15.83 1.50 14.00
C MET A 103 -14.76 0.44 13.80
N THR A 104 -13.81 0.36 14.72
CA THR A 104 -12.83 -0.73 14.76
C THR A 104 -13.05 -1.56 16.00
N ASP A 105 -12.89 -2.88 15.92
CA ASP A 105 -12.92 -3.72 17.12
C ASP A 105 -11.76 -3.33 18.06
N ASP A 106 -12.00 -3.33 19.38
CA ASP A 106 -11.20 -2.70 20.44
C ASP A 106 -9.71 -3.10 20.47
N LYS A 107 -9.33 -4.14 19.70
CA LYS A 107 -7.97 -4.69 19.60
C LYS A 107 -6.95 -3.72 19.00
N TYR A 108 -7.40 -2.67 18.31
CA TYR A 108 -6.53 -1.64 17.72
C TYR A 108 -6.65 -0.27 18.39
N ASP A 109 -7.44 -0.15 19.47
CA ASP A 109 -7.51 1.08 20.24
C ASP A 109 -6.25 1.25 21.12
N LYS A 110 -5.21 1.86 20.54
CA LYS A 110 -3.99 2.24 21.25
C LYS A 110 -4.24 3.31 22.33
N SER A 111 -5.44 3.89 22.43
CA SER A 111 -5.80 4.80 23.52
C SER A 111 -6.11 4.07 24.83
N ILE A 112 -6.40 2.76 24.77
CA ILE A 112 -6.69 1.90 25.94
C ILE A 112 -5.42 1.28 26.55
N SER A 113 -4.28 1.29 25.85
CA SER A 113 -3.00 0.89 26.46
C SER A 113 -2.41 2.06 27.26
N LYS A 114 -2.87 2.25 28.50
CA LYS A 114 -2.25 3.14 29.48
C LYS A 114 -1.95 2.41 30.78
#